data_AF-A0A821M1Z4-F1
#
_entry.id   AF-A0A821M1Z4-F1
#
_cell.length_a   1.000
_cell.length_b   1.000
_cell.length_c   1.000
_cell.angle_alpha   90.00
_cell.angle_beta   90.00
_cell.angle_gamma   90.00
#
_symmetry.space_group_name_H-M   'P 1'
#
loop_
_entity.id
_entity.type
_entity.pdbx_description
1 polymer ?
#
loop_
_entity_poly.entity_id
_entity_poly.type
_entity_poly.pdbx_seq_one_letter_code
_entity_poly.pdbx_strand_id
1 'polypeptide(L)'
;MEPALSKVSKIAKLSHTSTVFAAKLEHIGKSIPKPIKTRWNSQFNTVEKILSIPSSELNEMLILVKRKDLCLLTKDYQMLNEFISLLTLFADATTITQSENTPSISFVAPTILSIYYDLLNEQSNVLYTSSLCHTLLTSIVSRFGGLLDELGVSIDKSIKQKGSSELYRDQIF
;
A
#
# COMPACT_ATOMS: atom_id res chain seq x y z
N MET A 1 -12.57 3.60 -1.35
CA MET A 1 -11.46 2.85 -0.72
C MET A 1 -11.87 2.11 0.54
N GLU A 2 -12.54 2.77 1.50
CA GLU A 2 -12.85 2.19 2.81
C GLU A 2 -13.56 0.83 2.86
N PRO A 3 -14.53 0.49 1.97
CA PRO A 3 -15.27 -0.76 2.12
C PRO A 3 -14.41 -2.02 1.89
N ALA A 4 -13.53 -2.02 0.89
CA ALA A 4 -12.68 -3.18 0.58
C ALA A 4 -11.59 -3.39 1.65
N LEU A 5 -10.91 -2.31 2.07
CA LEU A 5 -9.90 -2.38 3.13
C LEU A 5 -10.51 -2.74 4.51
N SER A 6 -11.75 -2.32 4.76
CA SER A 6 -12.52 -2.73 5.95
C SER A 6 -12.82 -4.22 5.94
N LYS A 7 -13.25 -4.78 4.79
CA LYS A 7 -13.42 -6.23 4.63
C LYS A 7 -12.10 -6.98 4.87
N VAL A 8 -11.01 -6.55 4.24
CA VAL A 8 -9.66 -7.11 4.46
C VAL A 8 -9.30 -7.13 5.94
N SER A 9 -9.49 -6.00 6.65
CA SER A 9 -9.18 -5.92 8.08
C SER A 9 -10.02 -6.88 8.92
N LYS A 10 -11.30 -7.08 8.56
CA LYS A 10 -12.20 -8.03 9.21
C LYS A 10 -11.84 -9.48 8.89
N ILE A 11 -11.43 -9.79 7.66
CA ILE A 11 -10.94 -11.11 7.25
C ILE A 11 -9.66 -11.45 8.01
N ALA A 12 -8.70 -10.53 8.06
CA ALA A 12 -7.49 -10.69 8.85
C ALA A 12 -7.82 -10.89 10.34
N LYS A 13 -8.76 -10.12 10.92
CA LYS A 13 -9.20 -10.39 12.30
C LYS A 13 -9.78 -11.81 12.43
N LEU A 14 -10.59 -12.24 11.48
CA LEU A 14 -11.23 -13.56 11.49
C LEU A 14 -10.21 -14.70 11.46
N SER A 15 -9.11 -14.58 10.72
CA SER A 15 -8.02 -15.57 10.70
C SER A 15 -7.34 -15.79 12.03
N HIS A 16 -7.45 -14.82 12.96
CA HIS A 16 -6.88 -14.95 14.30
C HIS A 16 -7.93 -15.27 15.37
N THR A 17 -9.21 -15.10 15.09
CA THR A 17 -10.29 -15.31 16.08
C THR A 17 -11.13 -16.56 15.83
N SER A 18 -11.13 -17.11 14.61
CA SER A 18 -11.89 -18.32 14.26
C SER A 18 -10.95 -19.48 13.98
N THR A 19 -10.96 -20.47 14.86
CA THR A 19 -10.15 -21.70 14.69
C THR A 19 -10.50 -22.45 13.41
N VAL A 20 -11.79 -22.49 13.05
CA VAL A 20 -12.27 -23.14 11.81
C VAL A 20 -11.74 -22.43 10.57
N PHE A 21 -11.72 -21.09 10.57
CA PHE A 21 -11.21 -20.32 9.43
C PHE A 21 -9.68 -20.40 9.35
N ALA A 22 -8.99 -20.33 10.49
CA ALA A 22 -7.54 -20.49 10.57
C ALA A 22 -7.09 -21.86 10.05
N ALA A 23 -7.73 -22.95 10.49
CA ALA A 23 -7.40 -24.30 10.04
C ALA A 23 -7.57 -24.46 8.52
N LYS A 24 -8.62 -23.86 7.94
CA LYS A 24 -8.82 -23.88 6.48
C LYS A 24 -7.73 -23.12 5.72
N LEU A 25 -7.29 -21.98 6.23
CA LEU A 25 -6.16 -21.24 5.65
C LEU A 25 -4.87 -22.07 5.72
N GLU A 26 -4.62 -22.74 6.84
CA GLU A 26 -3.47 -23.63 7.00
C GLU A 26 -3.52 -24.82 6.04
N HIS A 27 -4.71 -25.41 5.80
CA HIS A 27 -4.90 -26.50 4.84
C HIS A 27 -4.51 -26.12 3.41
N ILE A 28 -4.69 -24.85 3.02
CA ILE A 28 -4.24 -24.34 1.71
C ILE A 28 -2.83 -23.73 1.76
N GLY A 29 -2.11 -23.90 2.88
CA GLY A 29 -0.74 -23.40 3.07
C GLY A 29 -0.64 -21.88 3.13
N LYS A 30 -1.71 -21.18 3.53
CA LYS A 30 -1.77 -19.71 3.59
C LYS A 30 -1.89 -19.23 5.03
N SER A 31 -1.33 -18.06 5.30
CA SER A 31 -1.50 -17.36 6.58
C SER A 31 -1.66 -15.87 6.33
N ILE A 32 -2.57 -15.24 7.06
CA ILE A 32 -2.86 -13.81 6.95
C ILE A 32 -2.29 -13.10 8.17
N PRO A 33 -1.29 -12.22 8.00
CA PRO A 33 -0.71 -11.49 9.12
C PRO A 33 -1.75 -10.54 9.71
N LYS A 34 -1.69 -10.35 11.02
CA LYS A 34 -2.52 -9.34 11.67
C LYS A 34 -1.94 -7.96 11.35
N PRO A 35 -2.76 -6.98 10.91
CA PRO A 35 -2.28 -5.63 10.71
C PRO A 35 -1.85 -5.00 12.04
N ILE A 36 -0.61 -4.52 12.09
CA ILE A 36 0.04 -3.86 13.22
C ILE A 36 0.13 -2.36 12.90
N LYS A 37 -0.49 -1.52 13.72
CA LYS A 37 -0.56 -0.07 13.49
C LYS A 37 0.81 0.63 13.44
N THR A 38 1.81 0.10 14.14
CA THR A 38 3.14 0.72 14.27
C THR A 38 4.09 0.39 13.12
N ARG A 39 3.77 -0.58 12.26
CA ARG A 39 4.57 -0.92 11.07
C ARG A 39 3.88 -0.40 9.82
N TRP A 40 4.51 0.57 9.15
CA TRP A 40 3.92 1.27 8.00
C TRP A 40 3.43 0.32 6.89
N ASN A 41 4.16 -0.78 6.63
CA ASN A 41 3.83 -1.76 5.58
C ASN A 41 2.86 -2.86 6.02
N SER A 42 2.35 -2.84 7.26
CA SER A 42 1.59 -3.97 7.78
C SER A 42 0.24 -4.16 7.07
N GLN A 43 -0.44 -3.07 6.72
CA GLN A 43 -1.68 -3.13 5.94
C GLN A 43 -1.41 -3.61 4.51
N PHE A 44 -0.34 -3.11 3.87
CA PHE A 44 0.12 -3.57 2.55
C PHE A 44 0.35 -5.08 2.54
N ASN A 45 1.15 -5.59 3.47
CA ASN A 45 1.43 -7.03 3.59
C ASN A 45 0.16 -7.85 3.83
N THR A 46 -0.80 -7.32 4.60
CA THR A 46 -2.08 -8.01 4.84
C THR A 46 -2.90 -8.12 3.55
N VAL A 47 -3.01 -7.03 2.79
CA VAL A 47 -3.74 -7.01 1.51
C VAL A 47 -3.06 -7.94 0.51
N GLU A 48 -1.73 -7.88 0.39
CA GLU A 48 -0.95 -8.74 -0.51
C GLU A 48 -1.21 -10.23 -0.21
N LYS A 49 -1.17 -10.64 1.06
CA LYS A 49 -1.45 -12.03 1.44
C LYS A 49 -2.86 -12.46 1.12
N ILE A 50 -3.86 -11.59 1.29
CA ILE A 50 -5.24 -11.90 0.91
C ILE A 50 -5.39 -12.03 -0.60
N LEU A 51 -4.77 -11.16 -1.39
CA LEU A 51 -4.78 -11.24 -2.85
C LEU A 51 -4.07 -12.49 -3.38
N SER A 52 -3.12 -13.05 -2.62
CA SER A 52 -2.45 -14.32 -2.96
C SER A 52 -3.33 -15.57 -2.78
N ILE A 53 -4.52 -15.43 -2.17
CA ILE A 53 -5.48 -16.52 -1.98
C ILE A 53 -6.45 -16.51 -3.16
N PRO A 54 -6.69 -17.66 -3.83
CA PRO A 54 -7.68 -17.75 -4.89
C PRO A 54 -9.06 -17.24 -4.44
N SER A 55 -9.71 -16.44 -5.28
CA SER A 55 -10.94 -15.74 -4.91
C SER A 55 -12.12 -16.68 -4.63
N SER A 56 -12.20 -17.79 -5.37
CA SER A 56 -13.17 -18.87 -5.14
C SER A 56 -12.98 -19.48 -3.75
N GLU A 57 -11.77 -19.93 -3.44
CA GLU A 57 -11.43 -20.55 -2.15
C GLU A 57 -11.70 -19.61 -0.98
N LEU A 58 -11.26 -18.34 -1.07
CA LEU A 58 -11.50 -17.37 -0.01
C LEU A 58 -12.99 -17.16 0.24
N ASN A 59 -13.77 -16.96 -0.81
CA ASN A 59 -15.20 -16.71 -0.67
C ASN A 59 -15.95 -17.96 -0.19
N GLU A 60 -15.58 -19.16 -0.64
CA GLU A 60 -16.12 -20.43 -0.13
C GLU A 60 -15.84 -20.62 1.36
N MET A 61 -14.61 -20.38 1.80
CA MET A 61 -14.24 -20.42 3.23
C MET A 61 -15.09 -19.44 4.05
N LEU A 62 -15.28 -18.21 3.56
CA LEU A 62 -16.08 -17.18 4.22
C LEU A 62 -17.57 -17.56 4.30
N ILE A 63 -18.13 -18.17 3.26
CA ILE A 63 -19.51 -18.65 3.25
C ILE A 63 -19.70 -19.77 4.28
N LEU A 64 -18.76 -20.73 4.34
CA LEU A 64 -18.83 -21.86 5.28
C LEU A 64 -18.82 -21.42 6.74
N VAL A 65 -18.08 -20.35 7.07
CA VAL A 65 -18.06 -19.77 8.42
C VAL A 65 -19.16 -18.73 8.64
N LYS A 66 -20.18 -18.70 7.79
CA LYS A 66 -21.35 -17.80 7.84
C LYS A 66 -20.99 -16.30 7.79
N ARG A 67 -19.90 -15.96 7.08
CA ARG A 67 -19.39 -14.58 6.89
C ARG A 67 -19.45 -14.12 5.45
N LYS A 68 -20.58 -14.36 4.78
CA LYS A 68 -20.85 -13.92 3.40
C LYS A 68 -20.75 -12.39 3.23
N ASP A 69 -20.95 -11.63 4.32
CA ASP A 69 -20.76 -10.17 4.37
C ASP A 69 -19.32 -9.74 4.04
N LEU A 70 -18.34 -10.62 4.25
CA LEU A 70 -16.93 -10.37 4.00
C LEU A 70 -16.45 -10.80 2.62
N CYS A 71 -17.29 -11.44 1.80
CA CYS A 71 -16.89 -11.89 0.48
C CYS A 71 -16.41 -10.70 -0.37
N LEU A 72 -15.30 -10.92 -1.07
CA LEU A 72 -14.69 -9.94 -1.95
C LEU A 72 -15.29 -10.10 -3.35
N LEU A 73 -15.82 -9.01 -3.89
CA LEU A 73 -16.35 -8.92 -5.25
C LEU A 73 -15.26 -8.49 -6.24
N THR A 74 -15.52 -8.60 -7.54
CA THR A 74 -14.58 -8.16 -8.60
C THR A 74 -14.09 -6.73 -8.38
N LYS A 75 -15.01 -5.82 -8.01
CA LYS A 75 -14.68 -4.43 -7.68
C LYS A 75 -13.73 -4.31 -6.47
N ASP A 76 -13.92 -5.15 -5.45
CA ASP A 76 -13.03 -5.16 -4.28
C ASP A 76 -11.63 -5.59 -4.70
N TYR A 77 -11.50 -6.65 -5.50
CA TYR A 77 -10.21 -7.12 -6.03
C TYR A 77 -9.51 -6.08 -6.90
N GLN A 78 -10.23 -5.41 -7.81
CA GLN A 78 -9.65 -4.34 -8.63
C GLN A 78 -9.09 -3.21 -7.75
N MET A 79 -9.86 -2.75 -6.77
CA MET A 79 -9.43 -1.71 -5.84
C MET A 79 -8.22 -2.15 -5.00
N LEU A 80 -8.17 -3.39 -4.52
CA LEU A 80 -7.05 -3.92 -3.75
C LEU A 80 -5.79 -4.09 -4.60
N ASN A 81 -5.92 -4.48 -5.86
CA ASN A 81 -4.79 -4.57 -6.79
C ASN A 81 -4.21 -3.18 -7.10
N GLU A 82 -5.05 -2.18 -7.37
CA GLU A 82 -4.59 -0.80 -7.51
C GLU A 82 -3.88 -0.29 -6.24
N PHE A 83 -4.42 -0.63 -5.06
CA PHE A 83 -3.79 -0.28 -3.79
C PHE A 83 -2.40 -0.90 -3.63
N ILE A 84 -2.23 -2.18 -3.99
CA ILE A 84 -0.93 -2.84 -3.98
C ILE A 84 0.01 -2.20 -4.99
N SER A 85 -0.42 -1.99 -6.24
CA SER A 85 0.38 -1.36 -7.31
C SER A 85 1.03 -0.05 -6.82
N LEU A 86 0.21 0.85 -6.25
CA LEU A 86 0.68 2.14 -5.75
C LEU A 86 1.66 2.02 -4.59
N LEU A 87 1.43 1.10 -3.65
CA LEU A 87 2.26 0.99 -2.44
C LEU A 87 3.51 0.14 -2.64
N THR A 88 3.54 -0.74 -3.64
CA THR A 88 4.74 -1.51 -4.02
C THR A 88 5.90 -0.58 -4.36
N LEU A 89 5.64 0.55 -5.05
CA LEU A 89 6.64 1.58 -5.35
C LEU A 89 7.41 2.02 -4.09
N PHE A 90 6.70 2.18 -2.97
CA PHE A 90 7.28 2.58 -1.69
C PHE A 90 7.94 1.40 -0.96
N ALA A 91 7.41 0.19 -1.10
CA ALA A 91 7.99 -1.02 -0.52
C ALA A 91 9.36 -1.34 -1.14
N ASP A 92 9.46 -1.23 -2.46
CA ASP A 92 10.70 -1.45 -3.21
C ASP A 92 11.72 -0.35 -2.88
N ALA A 93 11.28 0.91 -2.90
CA ALA A 93 12.11 2.04 -2.49
C ALA A 93 12.66 1.89 -1.07
N THR A 94 11.84 1.42 -0.13
CA THR A 94 12.28 1.15 1.24
C THR A 94 13.33 0.05 1.28
N THR A 95 13.12 -1.03 0.52
CA THR A 95 14.06 -2.15 0.45
C THR A 95 15.41 -1.71 -0.11
N ILE A 96 15.41 -0.87 -1.16
CA ILE A 96 16.63 -0.33 -1.77
C ILE A 96 17.36 0.61 -0.80
N THR A 97 16.65 1.54 -0.18
CA THR A 97 17.23 2.59 0.67
C THR A 97 17.66 2.09 2.05
N GLN A 98 17.13 0.95 2.51
CA GLN A 98 17.53 0.28 3.75
C GLN A 98 18.56 -0.84 3.54
N SER A 99 19.06 -1.03 2.32
CA SER A 99 20.11 -2.02 2.06
C SER A 99 21.40 -1.67 2.81
N GLU A 100 21.89 -2.61 3.62
CA GLU A 100 23.16 -2.48 4.35
C GLU A 100 24.37 -2.90 3.49
N ASN A 101 24.12 -3.60 2.38
CA ASN A 101 25.16 -4.21 1.54
C ASN A 101 25.53 -3.36 0.32
N THR A 102 24.85 -2.23 0.10
CA THR A 102 25.09 -1.31 -1.02
C THR A 102 25.02 0.14 -0.55
N PRO A 103 25.73 1.09 -1.19
CA PRO A 103 25.62 2.51 -0.84
C PRO A 103 24.20 3.06 -1.07
N SER A 104 23.36 3.02 -0.05
CA SER A 104 21.93 3.30 -0.17
C SER A 104 21.59 4.78 -0.34
N ILE A 105 22.44 5.68 0.18
CA ILE A 105 22.24 7.14 0.08
C ILE A 105 22.23 7.63 -1.36
N SER A 106 23.06 7.05 -2.22
CA SER A 106 23.16 7.40 -3.65
C SER A 106 21.89 7.05 -4.44
N PHE A 107 21.06 6.15 -3.91
CA PHE A 107 19.80 5.75 -4.54
C PHE A 107 18.61 6.61 -4.13
N VAL A 108 18.73 7.45 -3.10
CA VAL A 108 17.59 8.25 -2.60
C VAL A 108 16.99 9.15 -3.68
N ALA A 109 17.82 9.96 -4.34
CA ALA A 109 17.32 10.86 -5.38
C ALA A 109 16.76 10.12 -6.62
N PRO A 110 17.45 9.11 -7.19
CA PRO A 110 16.88 8.25 -8.24
C PRO A 110 15.56 7.59 -7.85
N THR A 111 15.45 7.08 -6.62
CA THR A 111 14.24 6.39 -6.15
C THR A 111 13.07 7.35 -5.99
N ILE A 112 13.28 8.54 -5.43
CA ILE A 112 12.23 9.57 -5.33
C ILE A 112 11.73 9.96 -6.73
N LEU A 113 12.65 10.14 -7.67
CA LEU A 113 12.33 10.49 -9.05
C LEU A 113 11.53 9.38 -9.75
N SER A 114 11.94 8.11 -9.56
CA SER A 114 11.20 6.95 -10.08
C SER A 114 9.78 6.93 -9.55
N ILE A 115 9.59 6.99 -8.23
CA ILE A 115 8.25 6.96 -7.63
C ILE A 115 7.38 8.11 -8.16
N TYR A 116 7.95 9.32 -8.31
CA TYR A 116 7.20 10.45 -8.85
C TYR A 116 6.65 10.18 -10.25
N TYR A 117 7.50 9.72 -11.17
CA TYR A 117 7.06 9.40 -12.54
C TYR A 117 6.12 8.20 -12.58
N ASP A 118 6.39 7.16 -11.80
CA ASP A 118 5.55 5.96 -11.73
C ASP A 118 4.15 6.31 -11.21
N LEU A 119 4.03 7.19 -10.21
CA LEU A 119 2.73 7.66 -9.74
C LEU A 119 2.00 8.54 -10.77
N LEU A 120 2.72 9.37 -11.53
CA LEU A 120 2.11 10.14 -12.64
C LEU A 120 1.54 9.19 -13.71
N ASN A 121 2.26 8.13 -14.04
CA ASN A 121 1.80 7.11 -14.99
C ASN A 121 0.60 6.32 -14.44
N GLU A 122 0.63 5.96 -13.15
CA GLU A 122 -0.47 5.25 -12.50
C GLU A 122 -1.72 6.12 -12.35
N GLN A 123 -1.60 7.45 -12.35
CA GLN A 123 -2.75 8.36 -12.23
C GLN A 123 -3.81 8.15 -13.32
N SER A 124 -3.40 7.79 -14.54
CA SER A 124 -4.31 7.44 -15.63
C SER A 124 -4.86 6.01 -15.56
N ASN A 125 -4.22 5.13 -14.78
CA ASN A 125 -4.55 3.70 -14.71
C ASN A 125 -5.48 3.37 -13.54
N VAL A 126 -5.44 4.15 -12.45
CA VAL A 126 -6.23 3.88 -11.25
C VAL A 126 -7.67 4.40 -11.37
N LEU A 127 -8.65 3.53 -11.15
CA LEU A 127 -10.07 3.87 -11.18
C LEU A 127 -10.66 4.04 -9.77
N TYR A 128 -10.21 3.25 -8.82
CA TYR A 128 -10.78 3.16 -7.47
C TYR A 128 -9.90 3.81 -6.39
N THR A 129 -8.61 3.98 -6.66
CA THR A 129 -7.61 4.54 -5.73
C THR A 129 -7.05 5.89 -6.18
N SER A 130 -7.71 6.58 -7.11
CA SER A 130 -7.28 7.90 -7.63
C SER A 130 -6.99 8.93 -6.53
N SER A 131 -7.81 8.99 -5.48
CA SER A 131 -7.58 9.88 -4.34
C SER A 131 -6.32 9.54 -3.55
N LEU A 132 -5.98 8.25 -3.41
CA LEU A 132 -4.74 7.81 -2.78
C LEU A 132 -3.55 8.14 -3.66
N CYS A 133 -3.60 7.85 -4.96
CA CYS A 133 -2.55 8.21 -5.90
C CYS A 133 -2.25 9.72 -5.85
N HIS A 134 -3.28 10.56 -5.90
CA HIS A 134 -3.13 12.01 -5.78
C HIS A 134 -2.54 12.43 -4.42
N THR A 135 -2.96 11.79 -3.32
CA THR A 135 -2.41 12.06 -1.99
C THR A 135 -0.93 11.69 -1.89
N LEU A 136 -0.53 10.55 -2.48
CA LEU A 136 0.86 10.11 -2.52
C LEU A 136 1.73 11.06 -3.34
N LEU A 137 1.27 11.46 -4.54
CA LEU A 137 1.93 12.48 -5.37
C LEU A 137 2.10 13.80 -4.61
N THR A 138 1.03 14.28 -3.99
CA THR A 138 1.05 15.51 -3.20
C THR A 138 2.04 15.41 -2.04
N SER A 139 2.09 14.27 -1.35
CA SER A 139 3.04 14.04 -0.26
C SER A 139 4.49 14.03 -0.74
N ILE A 140 4.77 13.42 -1.91
CA ILE A 140 6.12 13.43 -2.50
C ILE A 140 6.54 14.85 -2.85
N VAL A 141 5.69 15.59 -3.57
CA VAL A 141 5.98 16.97 -3.97
C VAL A 141 6.15 17.88 -2.75
N SER A 142 5.30 17.73 -1.74
CA SER A 142 5.38 18.53 -0.52
C SER A 142 6.70 18.31 0.24
N ARG A 143 7.21 17.07 0.24
CA ARG A 143 8.44 16.70 0.99
C ARG A 143 9.73 16.85 0.18
N PHE A 144 9.68 16.55 -1.11
CA PHE A 144 10.85 16.45 -1.98
C PHE A 144 10.80 17.42 -3.17
N GLY A 145 9.88 18.39 -3.15
CA GLY A 145 9.71 19.35 -4.24
C GLY A 145 11.00 20.11 -4.59
N GLY A 146 11.76 20.56 -3.58
CA GLY A 146 13.04 21.24 -3.82
C GLY A 146 14.08 20.34 -4.51
N LEU A 147 14.13 19.05 -4.16
CA LEU A 147 15.00 18.08 -4.83
C LEU A 147 14.57 17.86 -6.29
N LEU A 148 13.27 17.71 -6.52
CA LEU A 148 12.71 17.55 -7.86
C LEU A 148 12.96 18.78 -8.73
N ASP A 149 12.81 19.99 -8.17
CA ASP A 149 13.13 21.26 -8.84
C ASP A 149 14.61 21.34 -9.23
N GLU A 150 15.53 20.93 -8.34
CA GLU A 150 16.98 20.89 -8.59
C GLU A 150 17.35 19.88 -9.68
N LEU A 151 16.60 18.77 -9.77
CA LEU A 151 16.72 17.77 -10.84
C LEU A 151 16.06 18.21 -12.16
N GLY A 152 15.49 19.42 -12.23
CA GLY A 152 14.87 19.96 -13.44
C GLY A 152 13.49 19.38 -13.76
N VAL A 153 12.81 18.79 -12.77
CA VAL A 153 11.45 18.26 -12.92
C VAL A 153 10.45 19.40 -12.90
N SER A 154 9.61 19.50 -13.93
CA SER A 154 8.49 20.46 -13.94
C SER A 154 7.37 19.99 -13.01
N ILE A 155 7.35 20.53 -11.79
CA ILE A 155 6.31 20.25 -10.80
C ILE A 155 5.14 21.22 -10.98
N ASP A 156 3.91 20.71 -10.88
CA ASP A 156 2.73 21.56 -10.74
C ASP A 156 2.78 22.30 -9.39
N LYS A 157 3.07 23.60 -9.43
CA LYS A 157 3.29 24.47 -8.26
C LYS A 157 2.02 24.75 -7.43
N SER A 158 0.88 24.14 -7.77
CA SER A 158 -0.35 24.21 -6.96
C SER A 158 -0.21 23.54 -5.59
N ILE A 159 0.80 22.68 -5.38
CA ILE A 159 1.08 22.01 -4.11
C ILE A 159 2.03 22.87 -3.26
N LYS A 160 1.60 23.22 -2.04
CA LYS A 160 2.44 23.96 -1.08
C LYS A 160 3.66 23.12 -0.70
N GLN A 161 4.84 23.58 -1.11
CA GLN A 161 6.12 23.04 -0.66
C GLN A 161 6.29 23.34 0.84
N LYS A 162 6.64 22.32 1.63
CA LYS A 162 7.04 22.54 3.02
C LYS A 162 8.46 23.12 3.05
N GLY A 163 8.70 24.11 3.90
CA GLY A 163 10.04 24.63 4.12
C GLY A 163 10.98 23.55 4.66
N SER A 164 12.28 23.69 4.45
CA SER A 164 13.29 22.74 4.97
C SER A 164 13.21 22.52 6.48
N SER A 165 12.76 23.54 7.23
CA SER A 165 12.52 23.49 8.68
C SER A 165 11.23 22.77 9.08
N GLU A 166 10.28 22.60 8.15
CA GLU A 166 9.00 21.92 8.39
C GLU A 166 9.07 20.41 8.14
N LEU A 167 10.05 19.95 7.35
CA LEU A 167 10.31 18.52 7.10
C LEU A 167 10.61 17.74 8.39
N TYR A 168 11.29 18.38 9.34
CA TYR A 168 11.69 17.80 10.62
C TYR A 168 10.64 18.00 11.74
N ARG A 169 9.51 18.65 11.44
CA ARG A 169 8.42 18.90 12.40
C ARG A 169 7.22 17.97 12.24
N ASP A 170 7.23 17.10 11.23
CA ASP A 170 6.20 16.08 11.09
C ASP A 170 6.29 15.09 12.26
N GLN A 171 5.17 14.87 12.97
CA GLN A 171 5.04 14.02 14.18
C GLN A 171 5.37 12.52 13.97
N ILE A 172 6.02 12.16 12.86
CA ILE A 172 6.46 10.81 12.54
C ILE A 172 7.94 10.61 12.96
N PHE A 173 8.61 11.67 13.44
CA PHE A 173 9.88 11.60 14.17
C PHE A 173 9.73 12.14 15.60
#